data_AF-A0A8J8A5J3-F1
#
_entry.id   AF-A0A8J8A5J3-F1
#
_cell.length_a   1.000
_cell.length_b   1.000
_cell.length_c   1.000
_cell.angle_alpha   90.00
_cell.angle_beta   90.00
_cell.angle_gamma   90.00
#
_symmetry.space_group_name_H-M   'P 1'
#
loop_
_entity.id
_entity.type
_entity.pdbx_description
1 polymer ?
#
loop_
_entity_poly.entity_id
_entity_poly.type
_entity_poly.pdbx_seq_one_letter_code
_entity_poly.pdbx_strand_id
1 'polypeptide(L)'
;MVDLEGLSFLEELPLRELLAHWISLEGDKALLYEKLAEKARGMEVEGAVGDMFKLLGQEARRHEKKLRTLYTQKFRAEIPEVHGPSLEELSDIRELESENDVFAVLKCALELEEVAERVYSILAEKAEDETVRAIFSYLGSTERLHERAVESLLRDYDYRNGMGKERMEA
;
A
#
# COMPACT_ATOMS: atom_id res chain seq x y z
N MET A 1 -13.45 7.08 4.22
CA MET A 1 -13.13 7.22 5.65
C MET A 1 -12.63 5.86 6.04
N VAL A 2 -11.31 5.70 6.13
CA VAL A 2 -10.63 4.44 6.42
C VAL A 2 -11.23 3.85 7.69
N ASP A 3 -11.52 2.55 7.68
CA ASP A 3 -12.15 1.89 8.83
C ASP A 3 -11.24 2.03 10.06
N LEU A 4 -11.79 2.64 11.10
CA LEU A 4 -11.07 2.97 12.33
C LEU A 4 -10.82 1.71 13.17
N GLU A 5 -11.57 0.63 12.98
CA GLU A 5 -11.45 -0.58 13.79
C GLU A 5 -10.16 -1.36 13.49
N GLY A 6 -9.81 -1.55 12.21
CA GLY A 6 -8.60 -2.27 11.81
C GLY A 6 -7.31 -1.57 12.22
N LEU A 7 -7.24 -0.24 12.08
CA LEU A 7 -6.09 0.55 12.54
C LEU A 7 -5.96 0.55 14.07
N SER A 8 -7.08 0.59 14.79
CA SER A 8 -7.07 0.53 16.27
C SER A 8 -6.46 -0.79 16.77
N PHE A 9 -6.77 -1.92 16.11
CA PHE A 9 -6.14 -3.20 16.44
C PHE A 9 -4.61 -3.15 16.28
N LEU A 10 -4.12 -2.57 15.19
CA LEU A 10 -2.67 -2.43 14.95
C LEU A 10 -1.99 -1.52 15.98
N GLU A 11 -2.67 -0.48 16.45
CA GLU A 11 -2.19 0.40 17.52
C GLU A 11 -2.09 -0.31 18.88
N GLU A 12 -2.84 -1.38 19.11
CA GLU A 12 -2.76 -2.17 20.34
C GLU A 12 -1.63 -3.21 20.32
N LEU A 13 -1.22 -3.67 19.13
CA LEU A 13 -0.18 -4.69 19.01
C LEU A 13 1.19 -4.21 19.56
N PRO A 14 1.93 -5.07 20.28
CA PRO A 14 3.33 -4.83 20.59
C PRO A 14 4.16 -4.64 19.31
N LEU A 15 5.21 -3.80 19.35
CA LEU A 15 6.07 -3.51 18.19
C LEU A 15 6.51 -4.77 17.43
N ARG A 16 6.85 -5.83 18.18
CA ARG A 16 7.29 -7.11 17.60
C ARG A 16 6.19 -7.78 16.79
N GLU A 17 4.96 -7.81 17.29
CA GLU A 17 3.83 -8.46 16.61
C GLU A 17 3.35 -7.61 15.45
N LEU A 18 3.25 -6.28 15.66
CA LEU A 18 2.91 -5.34 14.59
C LEU A 18 3.89 -5.43 13.42
N LEU A 19 5.20 -5.46 13.68
CA LEU A 19 6.20 -5.57 12.63
C LEU A 19 6.11 -6.93 11.91
N ALA A 20 5.88 -8.03 12.64
CA ALA A 20 5.72 -9.35 12.04
C ALA A 20 4.50 -9.41 11.11
N HIS A 21 3.38 -8.87 11.57
CA HIS A 21 2.15 -8.80 10.79
C HIS A 21 2.33 -7.92 9.54
N TRP A 22 2.89 -6.72 9.71
CA TRP A 22 3.11 -5.78 8.60
C TRP A 22 4.07 -6.32 7.53
N ILE A 23 5.08 -7.12 7.92
CA ILE A 23 5.92 -7.85 6.96
C ILE A 23 5.08 -8.75 6.04
N SER A 24 4.09 -9.45 6.57
CA SER A 24 3.20 -10.28 5.75
C SER A 24 2.40 -9.40 4.78
N LEU A 25 1.80 -8.32 5.28
CA LEU A 25 0.96 -7.43 4.50
C LEU A 25 1.73 -6.70 3.38
N GLU A 26 3.01 -6.37 3.58
CA GLU A 26 3.88 -5.85 2.50
C GLU A 26 4.09 -6.90 1.39
N GLY A 27 4.21 -8.17 1.75
CA GLY A 27 4.25 -9.28 0.79
C GLY A 27 2.93 -9.41 0.02
N ASP A 28 1.80 -9.30 0.72
CA ASP A 28 0.47 -9.37 0.10
C ASP A 28 0.22 -8.17 -0.83
N LYS A 29 0.60 -6.95 -0.41
CA LYS A 29 0.53 -5.70 -1.19
C LYS A 29 1.35 -5.83 -2.48
N ALA A 30 2.55 -6.41 -2.37
CA ALA A 30 3.41 -6.69 -3.51
C ALA A 30 2.78 -7.64 -4.54
N LEU A 31 2.13 -8.72 -4.09
CA LEU A 31 1.44 -9.67 -4.96
C LEU A 31 0.22 -9.04 -5.62
N LEU A 32 -0.56 -8.26 -4.86
CA LEU A 32 -1.72 -7.54 -5.35
C LEU A 32 -1.34 -6.59 -6.50
N TYR A 33 -0.32 -5.76 -6.31
CA TYR A 33 0.12 -4.82 -7.35
C TYR A 33 0.69 -5.53 -8.58
N GLU A 34 1.37 -6.67 -8.42
CA GLU A 34 1.80 -7.47 -9.57
C GLU A 34 0.61 -7.90 -10.42
N LYS A 35 -0.41 -8.48 -9.78
CA LYS A 35 -1.64 -8.90 -10.47
C LYS A 35 -2.35 -7.74 -11.16
N LEU A 36 -2.45 -6.57 -10.50
CA LEU A 36 -3.02 -5.37 -11.11
C LEU A 36 -2.22 -4.87 -12.30
N ALA A 37 -0.89 -4.92 -12.23
CA ALA A 37 -0.04 -4.60 -13.37
C ALA A 37 -0.26 -5.57 -14.55
N GLU A 38 -0.56 -6.84 -14.28
CA GLU A 38 -0.90 -7.81 -15.34
C GLU A 38 -2.27 -7.54 -15.94
N LYS A 39 -3.27 -7.28 -15.09
CA LYS A 39 -4.63 -6.95 -15.51
C LYS A 39 -4.66 -5.67 -16.35
N ALA A 40 -3.93 -4.64 -15.95
CA ALA A 40 -3.80 -3.38 -16.68
C ALA A 40 -3.19 -3.56 -18.08
N ARG A 41 -2.38 -4.60 -18.34
CA ARG A 41 -1.92 -4.92 -19.71
C ARG A 41 -3.02 -5.52 -20.59
N GLY A 42 -4.01 -6.18 -19.97
CA GLY A 42 -5.13 -6.81 -20.67
C GLY A 42 -6.33 -5.89 -20.89
N MET A 43 -6.40 -4.80 -20.16
CA MET A 43 -7.36 -3.71 -20.35
C MET A 43 -6.66 -2.62 -21.20
N GLU A 44 -7.36 -1.87 -22.05
CA GLU A 44 -6.76 -0.75 -22.83
C GLU A 44 -6.43 0.47 -21.93
N VAL A 45 -5.90 0.20 -20.74
CA VAL A 45 -5.51 1.18 -19.74
C VAL A 45 -4.14 1.69 -20.14
N GLU A 46 -3.99 3.01 -20.14
CA GLU A 46 -2.75 3.67 -20.53
C GLU A 46 -1.53 3.07 -19.81
N GLY A 47 -0.45 2.81 -20.56
CA GLY A 47 0.73 2.09 -20.05
C GLY A 47 1.32 2.65 -18.75
N ALA A 48 1.11 3.94 -18.46
CA ALA A 48 1.54 4.60 -17.23
C ALA A 48 0.94 3.98 -15.95
N VAL A 49 -0.32 3.53 -15.98
CA VAL A 49 -0.99 2.91 -14.82
C VAL A 49 -0.40 1.52 -14.54
N GLY A 50 -0.24 0.71 -15.58
CA GLY A 50 0.38 -0.61 -15.46
C GLY A 50 1.83 -0.54 -14.98
N ASP A 51 2.60 0.43 -15.49
CA ASP A 51 3.98 0.69 -15.06
C ASP A 51 4.03 1.16 -13.59
N MET A 52 3.06 1.96 -13.15
CA MET A 52 2.94 2.38 -11.75
C MET A 52 2.71 1.18 -10.82
N PHE A 53 1.74 0.31 -11.12
CA PHE A 53 1.52 -0.88 -10.29
C PHE A 53 2.73 -1.80 -10.25
N LYS A 54 3.42 -1.96 -11.38
CA LYS A 54 4.66 -2.73 -11.42
C LYS A 54 5.73 -2.13 -10.48
N LEU A 55 5.86 -0.80 -10.46
CA LEU A 55 6.78 -0.09 -9.57
C LEU A 55 6.39 -0.28 -8.10
N LEU A 56 5.13 -0.03 -7.74
CA LEU A 56 4.63 -0.17 -6.37
C LEU A 56 4.81 -1.59 -5.85
N GLY A 57 4.52 -2.61 -6.67
CA GLY A 57 4.75 -4.01 -6.29
C GLY A 57 6.23 -4.34 -6.04
N GLN A 58 7.15 -3.72 -6.80
CA GLN A 58 8.59 -3.87 -6.56
C GLN A 58 9.04 -3.18 -5.27
N GLU A 59 8.50 -2.00 -4.97
CA GLU A 59 8.81 -1.26 -3.74
C GLU A 59 8.28 -2.01 -2.51
N ALA A 60 7.04 -2.50 -2.53
CA ALA A 60 6.48 -3.32 -1.45
C ALA A 60 7.34 -4.58 -1.16
N ARG A 61 7.84 -5.28 -2.19
CA ARG A 61 8.81 -6.39 -2.00
C ARG A 61 10.12 -5.95 -1.35
N ARG A 62 10.61 -4.76 -1.70
CA ARG A 62 11.83 -4.19 -1.10
C ARG A 62 11.58 -3.82 0.36
N HIS A 63 10.40 -3.28 0.68
CA HIS A 63 9.96 -2.98 2.04
C HIS A 63 9.89 -4.26 2.86
N GLU A 64 9.17 -5.28 2.39
CA GLU A 64 9.10 -6.61 3.03
C GLU A 64 10.50 -7.12 3.39
N LYS A 65 11.41 -7.19 2.40
CA LYS A 65 12.78 -7.69 2.60
C LYS A 65 13.57 -6.86 3.62
N LYS A 66 13.43 -5.54 3.58
CA LYS A 66 14.08 -4.61 4.52
C LYS A 66 13.57 -4.83 5.94
N LEU A 67 12.25 -4.98 6.10
CA LEU A 67 11.62 -5.23 7.39
C LEU A 67 11.96 -6.61 7.96
N ARG A 68 12.03 -7.66 7.13
CA ARG A 68 12.52 -8.99 7.55
C ARG A 68 13.95 -8.93 8.09
N THR A 69 14.81 -8.18 7.41
CA THR A 69 16.20 -7.96 7.85
C THR A 69 16.23 -7.20 9.18
N LEU A 70 15.44 -6.14 9.31
CA LEU A 70 15.31 -5.36 10.55
C LEU A 70 14.81 -6.22 11.72
N TYR A 71 13.77 -7.04 11.48
CA TYR A 71 13.17 -7.91 12.48
C TYR A 71 14.19 -8.90 13.04
N THR A 72 14.86 -9.62 12.15
CA THR A 72 15.84 -10.65 12.53
C THR A 72 17.04 -10.05 13.26
N GLN A 73 17.50 -8.86 12.86
CA GLN A 73 18.57 -8.15 13.55
C GLN A 73 18.16 -7.66 14.94
N LYS A 74 16.96 -7.09 15.08
CA LYS A 74 16.46 -6.51 16.33
C LYS A 74 16.07 -7.56 17.36
N PHE A 75 15.29 -8.57 16.94
CA PHE A 75 14.69 -9.56 17.84
C PHE A 75 15.47 -10.87 17.92
N ARG A 76 16.40 -11.12 16.99
CA ARG A 76 17.20 -12.37 16.92
C ARG A 76 16.34 -13.62 16.98
N ALA A 77 15.16 -13.56 16.38
CA ALA A 77 14.14 -14.59 16.39
C ALA A 77 13.52 -14.73 15.01
N GLU A 78 12.89 -15.88 14.77
CA GLU A 78 12.02 -16.08 13.62
C GLU A 78 10.81 -15.13 13.69
N ILE A 79 10.30 -14.77 12.52
CA ILE A 79 9.11 -13.93 12.39
C ILE A 79 7.90 -14.82 12.65
N PRO A 80 7.13 -14.59 13.72
CA PRO A 80 5.94 -15.38 14.01
C PRO A 80 4.85 -15.04 13.00
N GLU A 81 3.97 -16.01 12.76
CA GLU A 81 2.67 -15.71 12.16
C GLU A 81 1.82 -14.93 13.16
N VAL A 82 1.23 -13.83 12.71
CA VAL A 82 0.36 -12.97 13.52
C VAL A 82 -0.96 -12.84 12.78
N HIS A 83 -2.02 -13.38 13.39
CA HIS A 83 -3.38 -13.20 12.90
C HIS A 83 -3.85 -11.78 13.25
N GLY A 84 -4.25 -11.04 12.22
CA GLY A 84 -4.69 -9.65 12.29
C GLY A 84 -5.46 -9.30 11.02
N PRO A 85 -5.90 -8.05 10.89
CA PRO A 85 -6.71 -7.63 9.76
C PRO A 85 -5.94 -7.79 8.44
N SER A 86 -6.62 -8.26 7.38
CA SER A 86 -6.08 -8.30 6.03
C SER A 86 -5.99 -6.90 5.42
N LEU A 87 -5.37 -6.78 4.24
CA LEU A 87 -5.37 -5.50 3.49
C LEU A 87 -6.80 -5.02 3.19
N GLU A 88 -7.70 -5.94 2.83
CA GLU A 88 -9.12 -5.67 2.56
C GLU A 88 -9.92 -5.30 3.82
N GLU A 89 -9.44 -5.68 5.00
CA GLU A 89 -10.06 -5.24 6.26
C GLU A 89 -9.48 -3.89 6.72
N LEU A 90 -8.25 -3.55 6.31
CA LEU A 90 -7.61 -2.27 6.61
C LEU A 90 -8.01 -1.13 5.66
N SER A 91 -8.62 -1.46 4.52
CA SER A 91 -9.01 -0.50 3.48
C SER A 91 -10.27 -1.00 2.77
N ASP A 92 -11.14 -0.12 2.25
CA ASP A 92 -12.42 -0.52 1.62
C ASP A 92 -12.19 -1.08 0.20
N ILE A 93 -11.22 -1.98 0.07
CA ILE A 93 -10.86 -2.69 -1.15
C ILE A 93 -11.83 -3.85 -1.28
N ARG A 94 -13.03 -3.56 -1.77
CA ARG A 94 -13.95 -4.61 -2.21
C ARG A 94 -13.46 -5.12 -3.56
N GLU A 95 -12.41 -5.93 -3.50
CA GLU A 95 -11.75 -6.64 -4.60
C GLU A 95 -11.35 -5.75 -5.79
N LEU A 96 -10.22 -5.06 -5.64
CA LEU A 96 -9.39 -4.46 -6.70
C LEU A 96 -9.26 -5.36 -7.95
N GLU A 97 -9.24 -6.67 -7.75
CA GLU A 97 -9.14 -7.68 -8.82
C GLU A 97 -10.42 -7.85 -9.64
N SER A 98 -11.60 -7.54 -9.08
CA SER A 98 -12.90 -7.69 -9.74
C SER A 98 -13.27 -6.47 -10.59
N GLU A 99 -12.76 -5.29 -10.23
CA GLU A 99 -13.12 -4.03 -10.87
C GLU A 99 -12.42 -3.84 -12.22
N ASN A 100 -13.21 -3.69 -13.28
CA ASN A 100 -12.71 -3.26 -14.59
C ASN A 100 -12.72 -1.73 -14.74
N ASP A 101 -12.83 -1.01 -13.63
CA ASP A 101 -12.82 0.45 -13.57
C ASP A 101 -11.45 0.94 -13.08
N VAL A 102 -10.70 1.58 -13.98
CA VAL A 102 -9.37 2.13 -13.69
C VAL A 102 -9.42 3.18 -12.59
N PHE A 103 -10.48 3.99 -12.53
CA PHE A 103 -10.60 5.04 -11.53
C PHE A 103 -10.73 4.43 -10.13
N ALA A 104 -11.60 3.44 -9.99
CA ALA A 104 -11.81 2.75 -8.73
C ALA A 104 -10.55 1.97 -8.30
N VAL A 105 -9.86 1.33 -9.26
CA VAL A 105 -8.57 0.66 -9.02
C VAL A 105 -7.48 1.62 -8.54
N LEU A 106 -7.33 2.78 -9.18
CA LEU A 106 -6.37 3.80 -8.73
C LEU A 106 -6.72 4.38 -7.36
N LYS A 107 -8.03 4.55 -7.06
CA LYS A 107 -8.47 5.02 -5.76
C LYS A 107 -8.17 4.02 -4.65
N CYS A 108 -8.41 2.72 -4.87
CA CYS A 108 -8.03 1.70 -3.90
C CYS A 108 -6.51 1.61 -3.71
N ALA A 109 -5.73 1.79 -4.77
CA ALA A 109 -4.27 1.86 -4.65
C ALA A 109 -3.83 3.07 -3.80
N LEU A 110 -4.49 4.22 -3.94
CA LEU A 110 -4.25 5.39 -3.10
C LEU A 110 -4.53 5.08 -1.62
N GLU A 111 -5.68 4.47 -1.32
CA GLU A 111 -6.05 4.10 0.05
C GLU A 111 -5.05 3.11 0.69
N LEU A 112 -4.51 2.16 -0.10
CA LEU A 112 -3.43 1.27 0.38
C LEU A 112 -2.15 2.00 0.78
N GLU A 113 -1.74 3.00 -0.01
CA GLU A 113 -0.56 3.79 0.30
C GLU A 113 -0.78 4.66 1.55
N GLU A 114 -1.98 5.20 1.75
CA GLU A 114 -2.36 5.91 2.97
C GLU A 114 -2.32 5.00 4.21
N VAL A 115 -2.85 3.78 4.11
CA VAL A 115 -2.79 2.78 5.18
C VAL A 115 -1.33 2.43 5.49
N ALA A 116 -0.51 2.18 4.48
CA ALA A 116 0.90 1.85 4.65
C ALA A 116 1.66 2.98 5.37
N GLU A 117 1.44 4.24 4.97
CA GLU A 117 2.00 5.40 5.64
C GLU A 117 1.61 5.45 7.12
N ARG A 118 0.33 5.23 7.41
CA ARG A 118 -0.18 5.24 8.79
C ARG A 118 0.44 4.12 9.63
N VAL A 119 0.56 2.91 9.10
CA VAL A 119 1.19 1.79 9.83
C VAL A 119 2.66 2.06 10.11
N TYR A 120 3.40 2.63 9.16
CA TYR A 120 4.78 3.05 9.41
C TYR A 120 4.90 4.14 10.47
N SER A 121 3.95 5.07 10.53
CA SER A 121 3.88 6.06 11.60
C SER A 121 3.66 5.39 12.97
N ILE A 122 2.75 4.42 13.08
CA ILE A 122 2.52 3.65 14.33
C ILE A 122 3.79 2.85 14.73
N LEU A 123 4.45 2.21 13.77
CA LEU A 123 5.72 1.49 13.99
C LEU A 123 6.82 2.43 14.51
N ALA A 124 6.92 3.64 13.95
CA ALA A 124 7.89 4.65 14.38
C ALA A 124 7.60 5.14 15.81
N GLU A 125 6.34 5.40 16.14
CA GLU A 125 5.92 5.81 17.49
C GLU A 125 6.24 4.73 18.55
N LYS A 126 6.06 3.45 18.19
CA LYS A 126 6.37 2.30 19.07
C LYS A 126 7.86 1.97 19.15
N ALA A 127 8.70 2.51 18.27
CA ALA A 127 10.12 2.23 18.26
C ALA A 127 10.86 3.01 19.35
N GLU A 128 11.45 2.31 20.32
CA GLU A 128 12.31 2.91 21.34
C GLU A 128 13.69 3.30 20.80
N ASP A 129 14.22 2.54 19.84
CA ASP A 129 15.54 2.77 19.23
C ASP A 129 15.43 3.82 18.12
N GLU A 130 16.24 4.88 18.20
CA GLU A 130 16.25 5.99 17.24
C GLU A 130 16.54 5.55 15.80
N THR A 131 17.43 4.56 15.61
CA THR A 131 17.78 4.06 14.28
C THR A 131 16.60 3.31 13.67
N VAL A 132 15.95 2.47 14.48
CA VAL A 132 14.73 1.74 14.08
C VAL A 132 13.60 2.72 13.76
N ARG A 133 13.40 3.74 14.60
CA ARG A 133 12.41 4.80 14.36
C ARG A 133 12.67 5.53 13.05
N ALA A 134 13.91 5.93 12.80
CA ALA A 134 14.29 6.60 11.56
C ALA A 134 14.03 5.74 10.32
N ILE A 135 14.23 4.42 10.41
CA ILE A 135 13.91 3.49 9.31
C ILE A 135 12.40 3.50 9.03
N PHE A 136 11.55 3.40 10.06
CA PHE A 136 10.10 3.42 9.88
C PHE A 136 9.60 4.78 9.37
N SER A 137 10.09 5.89 9.91
CA SER A 137 9.75 7.23 9.43
C SER A 137 10.15 7.45 7.96
N TYR A 138 11.29 6.90 7.54
CA TYR A 138 11.72 6.91 6.14
C TYR A 138 10.77 6.12 5.25
N LEU A 139 10.34 4.92 5.68
CA LEU A 139 9.41 4.09 4.93
C LEU A 139 8.04 4.77 4.82
N GLY A 140 7.49 5.31 5.90
CA GLY A 140 6.25 6.10 5.85
C GLY A 140 6.34 7.31 4.92
N SER A 141 7.49 8.01 4.93
CA SER A 141 7.73 9.10 3.97
C SER A 141 7.78 8.63 2.52
N THR A 142 8.22 7.39 2.27
CA THR A 142 8.25 6.77 0.95
C THR A 142 6.83 6.43 0.48
N GLU A 143 6.00 5.85 1.33
CA GLU A 143 4.59 5.58 1.00
C GLU A 143 3.81 6.86 0.70
N ARG A 144 4.09 7.96 1.41
CA ARG A 144 3.52 9.28 1.08
C ARG A 144 3.92 9.79 -0.31
N LEU A 145 5.10 9.39 -0.83
CA LEU A 145 5.49 9.72 -2.21
C LEU A 145 4.74 8.84 -3.22
N HIS A 146 4.50 7.57 -2.88
CA HIS A 146 3.67 6.67 -3.68
C HIS A 146 2.21 7.18 -3.76
N GLU A 147 1.62 7.55 -2.63
CA GLU A 147 0.30 8.20 -2.52
C GLU A 147 0.17 9.34 -3.54
N ARG A 148 1.10 10.31 -3.51
CA ARG A 148 1.10 11.45 -4.44
C ARG A 148 1.24 11.06 -5.90
N ALA A 149 2.02 10.02 -6.18
CA ALA A 149 2.20 9.53 -7.55
C ALA A 149 0.91 8.90 -8.09
N VAL A 150 0.22 8.10 -7.27
CA VAL A 150 -1.08 7.51 -7.60
C VAL A 150 -2.15 8.60 -7.74
N GLU A 151 -2.18 9.57 -6.82
CA GLU A 151 -3.11 10.70 -6.85
C GLU A 151 -2.93 11.56 -8.11
N SER A 152 -1.70 11.74 -8.58
CA SER A 152 -1.42 12.40 -9.86
C SER A 152 -2.00 11.63 -11.04
N LEU A 153 -1.84 10.31 -11.08
CA LEU A 153 -2.42 9.48 -12.14
C LEU A 153 -3.94 9.49 -12.13
N LEU A 154 -4.54 9.44 -10.93
CA LEU A 154 -5.99 9.51 -10.76
C LEU A 154 -6.55 10.82 -11.32
N ARG A 155 -5.92 11.96 -11.02
CA ARG A 155 -6.28 13.27 -11.57
C ARG A 155 -6.15 13.33 -13.09
N ASP A 156 -5.05 12.82 -13.64
CA ASP A 156 -4.82 12.80 -15.09
C ASP A 156 -5.87 11.94 -15.81
N TYR A 157 -6.23 10.80 -15.22
CA TYR A 157 -7.26 9.92 -15.74
C TYR A 157 -8.64 10.59 -15.71
N ASP A 158 -9.03 11.19 -14.58
CA ASP A 158 -10.31 11.90 -14.45
C ASP A 158 -10.43 13.05 -15.45
N TYR A 159 -9.37 13.87 -15.60
CA TYR A 159 -9.35 14.98 -16.57
C TYR A 159 -9.55 14.51 -18.01
N ARG A 160 -8.85 13.44 -18.43
CA ARG A 160 -8.96 12.90 -19.80
C ARG A 160 -10.34 12.33 -20.10
N ASN A 161 -10.94 11.63 -19.13
CA ASN A 161 -12.25 11.02 -19.28
C ASN A 161 -13.41 12.04 -19.15
N GLY A 162 -13.24 13.09 -18.34
CA GLY A 162 -14.16 14.22 -18.27
C GLY A 162 -14.24 15.02 -19.57
N MET A 163 -13.09 15.32 -20.18
CA MET A 163 -12.99 16.02 -21.48
C MET A 163 -13.58 15.20 -22.65
N GLY A 164 -13.59 13.87 -22.55
CA GLY A 164 -14.20 12.98 -23.54
C GLY A 164 -15.73 13.09 -23.61
N LYS A 165 -16.39 13.34 -22.47
CA LYS A 165 -17.84 13.58 -22.42
C LYS A 165 -18.23 14.93 -23.02
N GLU A 166 -17.53 16.01 -22.68
CA GLU A 166 -17.84 17.35 -23.21
C GLU A 166 -17.64 17.47 -24.73
N ARG A 167 -16.70 16.73 -25.32
CA ARG A 167 -16.47 16.72 -26.78
C ARG A 167 -17.45 15.86 -27.58
N MET A 168 -18.18 14.94 -26.94
CA MET A 168 -19.23 14.14 -27.58
C MET A 168 -20.60 14.81 -27.53
N GLU A 169 -20.77 15.82 -26.66
CA GLU A 169 -22.02 16.57 -26.48
C GLU A 169 -22.03 17.94 -27.19
N ALA A 170 -20.98 18.30 -27.92
CA ALA A 170 -20.83 19.54 -28.70
C ALA A 170 -20.74 19.28 -30.22
#